data_AF-D4TIW5-F1
#
_entry.id   AF-D4TIW5-F1
#
_cell.length_a   1.000
_cell.length_b   1.000
_cell.length_c   1.000
_cell.angle_alpha   90.00
_cell.angle_beta   90.00
_cell.angle_gamma   90.00
#
_symmetry.space_group_name_H-M   'P 1'
#
loop_
_entity.id
_entity.type
_entity.pdbx_description
1 polymer ?
#
loop_
_entity_poly.entity_id
_entity_poly.type
_entity_poly.pdbx_seq_one_letter_code
_entity_poly.pdbx_strand_id
1 'polypeptide(L)'
;MATTADEVWKLLGELIESQKETERKFQETERFLREQSQETDRKFQETERLLREQSQETERFLREQSQETDRKFQETDRLLREQSQETDRKFQETERLLREQSQETDRKFQETERLLREQSQETERLLREESKRVNNQIGQLGNRLGEFVESQVRPAAVKLFQERGIAVKEIASNTYIQTGKEGLEIDLLVINSSDIILIEAKSKVSEDDVNEHLERLSKFKRFFPRYESYRVLGAVAGMVIPLDVSRYAYRKGLFVIGQSGDNLVILNDDKFRPRGW
;
A
#
# COMPACT_ATOMS: atom_id res chain seq x y z
N MET A 1 55.70 -70.84 131.13
CA MET A 1 54.41 -70.85 131.85
C MET A 1 53.43 -71.57 130.94
N ALA A 2 52.92 -72.69 131.45
CA ALA A 2 52.22 -73.69 130.66
C ALA A 2 50.75 -73.28 130.47
N THR A 3 50.32 -73.18 129.20
CA THR A 3 48.89 -73.17 128.83
C THR A 3 48.27 -74.49 129.29
N THR A 4 47.17 -74.42 130.03
CA THR A 4 46.50 -75.59 130.59
C THR A 4 45.59 -76.24 129.55
N ALA A 5 45.34 -77.55 129.68
CA ALA A 5 44.56 -78.33 128.70
C ALA A 5 43.15 -77.76 128.44
N ASP A 6 42.55 -77.07 129.41
CA ASP A 6 41.23 -76.41 129.27
C ASP A 6 41.27 -75.15 128.39
N GLU A 7 42.37 -74.39 128.39
CA GLU A 7 42.54 -73.21 127.53
C GLU A 7 42.69 -73.60 126.05
N VAL A 8 43.31 -74.75 125.78
CA VAL A 8 43.47 -75.31 124.43
C VAL A 8 42.12 -75.76 123.86
N TRP A 9 41.27 -76.42 124.67
CA TRP A 9 39.92 -76.83 124.24
C TRP A 9 38.98 -75.65 124.01
N LYS A 10 39.11 -74.57 124.79
CA LYS A 10 38.34 -73.33 124.59
C LYS A 10 38.75 -72.62 123.30
N LEU A 11 40.05 -72.48 123.02
CA LEU A 11 40.55 -71.89 121.78
C LEU A 11 40.18 -72.74 120.54
N LEU A 12 40.17 -74.08 120.67
CA LEU A 12 39.67 -74.98 119.62
C LEU A 12 38.17 -74.79 119.37
N GLY A 13 37.36 -74.61 120.43
CA GLY A 13 35.93 -74.31 120.30
C GLY A 13 35.65 -72.96 119.66
N GLU A 14 36.39 -71.91 120.04
CA GLU A 14 36.32 -70.57 119.45
C GLU A 14 36.79 -70.56 117.99
N LEU A 15 37.82 -71.34 117.65
CA LEU A 15 38.29 -71.52 116.28
C LEU A 15 37.26 -72.26 115.41
N ILE A 16 36.59 -73.28 115.95
CA ILE A 16 35.52 -74.01 115.25
C ILE A 16 34.30 -73.10 114.99
N GLU A 17 33.89 -72.30 115.98
CA GLU A 17 32.78 -71.35 115.79
C GLU A 17 33.16 -70.19 114.87
N SER A 18 34.39 -69.67 114.96
CA SER A 18 34.93 -68.69 114.00
C SER A 18 34.98 -69.25 112.57
N GLN A 19 35.38 -70.51 112.40
CA GLN A 19 35.35 -71.17 111.08
C GLN A 19 33.91 -71.33 110.56
N LYS A 20 32.96 -71.75 111.40
CA LYS A 20 31.54 -71.85 111.00
C LYS A 20 30.94 -70.49 110.62
N GLU A 21 31.30 -69.43 111.34
CA GLU A 21 30.83 -68.07 111.04
C GLU A 21 31.45 -67.55 109.74
N THR A 22 32.73 -67.84 109.50
CA THR A 22 33.42 -67.49 108.25
C THR A 22 32.83 -68.25 107.06
N GLU A 23 32.53 -69.55 107.23
CA GLU A 23 31.87 -70.37 106.21
C GLU A 23 30.45 -69.85 105.91
N ARG A 24 29.68 -69.43 106.92
CA ARG A 24 28.38 -68.79 106.71
C ARG A 24 28.49 -67.48 105.94
N LYS A 25 29.40 -66.59 106.35
CA LYS A 25 29.63 -65.30 105.65
C LYS A 25 30.13 -65.51 104.22
N PHE A 26 30.94 -66.53 103.99
CA PHE A 26 31.40 -66.92 102.66
C PHE A 26 30.22 -67.38 101.79
N GLN A 27 29.36 -68.27 102.31
CA GLN A 27 28.15 -68.72 101.60
C GLN A 27 27.15 -67.59 101.33
N GLU A 28 26.97 -66.65 102.26
CA GLU A 28 26.15 -65.45 102.04
C GLU A 28 26.76 -64.53 100.97
N THR A 29 28.07 -64.34 101.00
CA THR A 29 28.78 -63.54 99.99
C THR A 29 28.69 -64.19 98.61
N GLU A 30 28.85 -65.51 98.51
CA GLU A 30 28.66 -66.26 97.27
C GLU A 30 27.22 -66.15 96.76
N ARG A 31 26.20 -66.27 97.63
CA ARG A 31 24.80 -66.07 97.22
C ARG A 31 24.57 -64.65 96.70
N PHE A 32 25.02 -63.64 97.44
CA PHE A 32 24.86 -62.25 97.05
C PHE A 32 25.56 -61.93 95.73
N LEU A 33 26.80 -62.41 95.54
CA LEU A 33 27.53 -62.27 94.28
C LEU A 33 26.82 -62.97 93.13
N ARG A 34 26.24 -64.16 93.38
CA ARG A 34 25.49 -64.91 92.37
C ARG A 34 24.19 -64.20 91.98
N GLU A 35 23.47 -63.62 92.94
CA GLU A 35 22.26 -62.82 92.71
C GLU A 35 22.58 -61.52 91.95
N GLN A 36 23.64 -60.80 92.35
CA GLN A 36 24.12 -59.60 91.64
C GLN A 36 24.57 -59.92 90.20
N SER A 37 25.27 -61.05 90.00
CA SER A 37 25.65 -61.50 88.65
C SER A 37 24.41 -61.78 87.81
N GLN A 38 23.40 -62.48 88.35
CA GLN A 38 22.15 -62.75 87.63
C GLN A 38 21.35 -61.47 87.33
N GLU A 39 21.32 -60.52 88.25
CA GLU A 39 20.65 -59.24 88.05
C GLU A 39 21.36 -58.38 86.98
N THR A 40 22.70 -58.40 86.98
CA THR A 40 23.52 -57.71 85.98
C THR A 40 23.32 -58.33 84.60
N ASP A 41 23.30 -59.67 84.50
CA ASP A 41 23.00 -60.38 83.26
C ASP A 41 21.61 -60.05 82.73
N ARG A 42 20.60 -59.98 83.62
CA ARG A 42 19.23 -59.57 83.24
C ARG A 42 19.19 -58.15 82.71
N LYS A 43 19.81 -57.18 83.41
CA LYS A 43 19.87 -55.78 82.96
C LYS A 43 20.64 -55.65 81.64
N PHE A 44 21.70 -56.43 81.46
CA PHE A 44 22.46 -56.46 80.21
C PHE A 44 21.61 -56.97 79.05
N GLN A 45 20.90 -58.10 79.25
CA GLN A 45 19.98 -58.65 78.24
C GLN A 45 18.83 -57.68 77.91
N GLU A 46 18.28 -57.00 78.91
CA GLU A 46 17.23 -56.00 78.72
C GLU A 46 17.76 -54.78 77.94
N THR A 47 18.97 -54.33 78.25
CA THR A 47 19.64 -53.22 77.54
C THR A 47 19.94 -53.62 76.09
N GLU A 48 20.49 -54.81 75.84
CA GLU A 48 20.72 -55.31 74.47
C GLU A 48 19.40 -55.41 73.68
N ARG A 49 18.32 -55.84 74.34
CA ARG A 49 17.00 -55.93 73.70
C ARG A 49 16.48 -54.55 73.31
N LEU A 50 16.51 -53.58 74.22
CA LEU A 50 16.12 -52.19 73.95
C LEU A 50 16.95 -51.58 72.82
N LEU A 51 18.27 -51.81 72.83
CA LEU A 51 19.18 -51.28 71.81
C LEU A 51 18.90 -51.89 70.43
N ARG A 52 18.56 -53.18 70.37
CA ARG A 52 18.12 -53.85 69.14
C ARG A 52 16.78 -53.31 68.64
N GLU A 53 15.81 -53.15 69.52
CA GLU A 53 14.49 -52.61 69.19
C GLU A 53 14.63 -51.17 68.64
N GLN A 54 15.41 -50.31 69.31
CA GLN A 54 15.67 -48.94 68.87
C GLN A 54 16.45 -48.86 67.55
N SER A 55 17.43 -49.75 67.34
CA SER A 55 18.15 -49.84 66.06
C SER A 55 17.21 -50.23 64.92
N GLN A 56 16.33 -51.20 65.15
CA GLN A 56 15.34 -51.62 64.13
C GLN A 56 14.33 -50.51 63.84
N GLU A 57 13.89 -49.76 64.85
CA GLU A 57 12.97 -48.64 64.67
C GLU A 57 13.63 -47.50 63.89
N THR A 58 14.90 -47.20 64.18
CA THR A 58 15.70 -46.20 63.46
C THR A 58 15.88 -46.60 61.99
N GLU A 59 16.20 -47.88 61.72
CA GLU A 59 16.31 -48.38 60.35
C GLU A 59 14.98 -48.32 59.57
N ARG A 60 13.86 -48.63 60.23
CA ARG A 60 12.53 -48.51 59.62
C ARG A 60 12.21 -47.06 59.28
N PHE A 61 12.41 -46.14 60.23
CA PHE A 61 12.18 -44.71 60.02
C PHE A 61 13.04 -44.16 58.87
N LEU A 62 14.33 -44.49 58.83
CA LEU A 62 15.23 -44.07 57.75
C LEU A 62 14.80 -44.64 56.39
N ARG A 63 14.37 -45.91 56.34
CA ARG A 63 13.82 -46.50 55.11
C ARG A 63 12.56 -45.79 54.63
N GLU A 64 11.63 -45.50 55.53
CA GLU A 64 10.38 -44.81 55.20
C GLU A 64 10.65 -43.39 54.68
N GLN A 65 11.52 -42.63 55.34
CA GLN A 65 11.94 -41.29 54.89
C GLN A 65 12.64 -41.32 53.53
N SER A 66 13.52 -42.30 53.29
CA SER A 66 14.16 -42.47 51.98
C SER A 66 13.12 -42.75 50.89
N GLN A 67 12.19 -43.67 51.14
CA GLN A 67 11.12 -43.99 50.18
C GLN A 67 10.19 -42.81 49.90
N GLU A 68 9.85 -42.03 50.93
CA GLU A 68 9.03 -40.83 50.76
C GLU A 68 9.75 -39.75 49.95
N THR A 69 11.05 -39.57 50.19
CA THR A 69 11.90 -38.65 49.43
C THR A 69 12.00 -39.06 47.96
N ASP A 70 12.23 -40.36 47.70
CA ASP A 70 12.27 -40.89 46.34
C ASP A 70 10.92 -40.69 45.61
N ARG A 71 9.80 -40.92 46.30
CA ARG A 71 8.46 -40.66 45.73
C ARG A 71 8.26 -39.19 45.38
N LYS A 72 8.58 -38.28 46.29
CA LYS A 72 8.46 -36.82 46.05
C LYS A 72 9.35 -36.37 44.90
N PHE A 73 10.56 -36.92 44.80
CA PHE A 73 11.47 -36.62 43.71
C PHE A 73 10.91 -37.10 42.36
N GLN A 74 10.42 -38.35 42.30
CA GLN A 74 9.78 -38.89 41.08
C GLN A 74 8.54 -38.09 40.66
N GLU A 75 7.71 -37.67 41.62
CA GLU A 75 6.53 -36.86 41.36
C GLU A 75 6.92 -35.46 40.83
N THR A 76 7.95 -34.85 41.42
CA THR A 76 8.48 -33.56 40.98
C THR A 76 9.06 -33.65 39.57
N ASP A 77 9.85 -34.68 39.26
CA ASP A 77 10.43 -34.88 37.92
C ASP A 77 9.33 -35.13 36.88
N ARG A 78 8.27 -35.86 37.26
CA ARG A 78 7.10 -36.07 36.40
C ARG A 78 6.37 -34.77 36.09
N LEU A 79 6.07 -33.96 37.11
CA LEU A 79 5.40 -32.66 36.94
C LEU A 79 6.21 -31.72 36.06
N LEU A 80 7.53 -31.65 36.26
CA LEU A 80 8.44 -30.86 35.44
C LEU A 80 8.42 -31.30 33.96
N ARG A 81 8.44 -32.61 33.70
CA ARG A 81 8.34 -33.14 32.33
C ARG A 81 7.00 -32.82 31.68
N GLU A 82 5.89 -33.00 32.40
CA GLU A 82 4.55 -32.69 31.90
C GLU A 82 4.42 -31.19 31.58
N GLN A 83 4.89 -30.31 32.47
CA GLN A 83 4.88 -28.86 32.26
C GLN A 83 5.77 -28.41 31.09
N SER A 84 6.96 -29.02 30.93
CA SER A 84 7.84 -28.75 29.80
C SER A 84 7.18 -29.15 28.48
N GLN A 85 6.57 -30.34 28.41
CA GLN A 85 5.88 -30.81 27.20
C GLN A 85 4.67 -29.94 26.87
N GLU A 86 3.92 -29.48 27.86
CA GLU A 86 2.79 -28.58 27.63
C GLU A 86 3.26 -27.21 27.10
N THR A 87 4.38 -26.70 27.64
CA THR A 87 4.98 -25.45 27.19
C THR A 87 5.45 -25.55 25.74
N ASP A 88 6.13 -26.65 25.39
CA ASP A 88 6.59 -26.90 24.01
C ASP A 88 5.40 -26.99 23.04
N ARG A 89 4.31 -27.66 23.43
CA ARG A 89 3.09 -27.74 22.62
C ARG A 89 2.47 -26.37 22.39
N LYS A 90 2.30 -25.56 23.45
CA LYS A 90 1.75 -24.20 23.34
C LYS A 90 2.63 -23.30 22.47
N PHE A 91 3.95 -23.45 22.57
CA PHE A 91 4.88 -22.70 21.73
C PHE A 91 4.74 -23.07 20.25
N GLN A 92 4.71 -24.37 19.94
CA GLN A 92 4.51 -24.86 18.57
C GLN A 92 3.17 -24.43 17.98
N GLU A 93 2.10 -24.46 18.78
CA GLU A 93 0.77 -24.00 18.37
C GLU A 93 0.78 -22.49 18.08
N THR A 94 1.41 -21.70 18.95
CA THR A 94 1.54 -20.25 18.76
C THR A 94 2.33 -19.92 17.50
N GLU A 95 3.46 -20.60 17.27
CA GLU A 95 4.28 -20.39 16.08
C GLU A 95 3.53 -20.75 14.80
N ARG A 96 2.77 -21.85 14.82
CA ARG A 96 1.92 -22.25 13.70
C ARG A 96 0.85 -21.20 13.39
N LEU A 97 0.15 -20.71 14.42
CA LEU A 97 -0.91 -19.72 14.26
C LEU A 97 -0.36 -18.40 13.72
N LEU A 98 0.82 -17.98 14.19
CA LEU A 98 1.51 -16.80 13.67
C LEU A 98 1.89 -16.96 12.19
N ARG A 99 2.41 -18.13 11.80
CA ARG A 99 2.76 -18.43 10.40
C ARG A 99 1.54 -18.42 9.49
N GLU A 100 0.44 -19.05 9.92
CA GLU A 100 -0.82 -19.08 9.17
C GLU A 100 -1.38 -17.66 8.98
N GLN A 101 -1.39 -16.85 10.05
CA GLN A 101 -1.85 -15.46 10.01
C GLN A 101 -0.97 -14.61 9.08
N SER A 102 0.36 -14.74 9.15
CA SER A 102 1.29 -14.02 8.27
C SER A 102 1.03 -14.35 6.80
N GLN A 103 0.86 -15.64 6.47
CA GLN A 103 0.58 -16.06 5.09
C GLN A 103 -0.77 -15.54 4.59
N GLU A 104 -1.79 -15.50 5.45
CA GLU A 104 -3.08 -14.93 5.10
C GLU A 104 -3.00 -13.42 4.86
N THR A 105 -2.26 -12.70 5.70
CA THR A 105 -2.01 -11.27 5.51
C THR A 105 -1.28 -10.99 4.21
N ASP A 106 -0.24 -11.76 3.89
CA ASP A 106 0.52 -11.62 2.63
C ASP A 106 -0.38 -11.85 1.41
N ARG A 107 -1.26 -12.87 1.46
CA ARG A 107 -2.23 -13.13 0.39
C ARG A 107 -3.22 -11.98 0.20
N LYS A 108 -3.81 -11.47 1.29
CA LYS A 108 -4.74 -10.33 1.24
C LYS A 108 -4.06 -9.08 0.71
N PHE A 109 -2.80 -8.86 1.07
CA PHE A 109 -2.02 -7.73 0.57
C PHE A 109 -1.79 -7.84 -0.95
N GLN A 110 -1.36 -9.01 -1.43
CA GLN A 110 -1.16 -9.26 -2.87
C GLN A 110 -2.45 -9.11 -3.67
N GLU A 111 -3.58 -9.59 -3.14
CA GLU A 111 -4.90 -9.46 -3.77
C GLU A 111 -5.33 -7.99 -3.84
N THR A 112 -5.13 -7.24 -2.75
CA THR A 112 -5.42 -5.80 -2.70
C THR A 112 -4.56 -5.02 -3.70
N GLU A 113 -3.27 -5.31 -3.77
CA GLU A 113 -2.35 -4.65 -4.71
C GLU A 113 -2.74 -4.95 -6.16
N ARG A 114 -3.14 -6.19 -6.45
CA ARG A 114 -3.62 -6.59 -7.78
C ARG A 114 -4.90 -5.84 -8.16
N LEU A 115 -5.89 -5.80 -7.27
CA LEU A 115 -7.16 -5.11 -7.51
C LEU A 115 -6.93 -3.60 -7.74
N LEU A 116 -6.05 -2.99 -6.95
CA LEU A 116 -5.70 -1.58 -7.10
C LEU A 116 -5.02 -1.30 -8.46
N ARG A 117 -4.11 -2.18 -8.89
CA ARG A 117 -3.46 -2.06 -10.22
C ARG A 117 -4.47 -2.21 -11.35
N GLU A 118 -5.36 -3.19 -11.28
CA GLU A 118 -6.41 -3.42 -12.29
C GLU A 118 -7.36 -2.21 -12.38
N GLN A 119 -7.85 -1.70 -11.24
CA GLN A 119 -8.69 -0.50 -11.20
C GLN A 119 -7.98 0.75 -11.73
N SER A 120 -6.70 0.93 -11.41
CA SER A 120 -5.91 2.06 -11.91
C SER A 120 -5.77 2.01 -13.44
N GLN A 121 -5.51 0.83 -14.00
CA GLN A 121 -5.38 0.66 -15.46
C GLN A 121 -6.72 0.88 -16.17
N GLU A 122 -7.82 0.39 -15.61
CA GLU A 122 -9.16 0.63 -16.14
C GLU A 122 -9.54 2.11 -16.10
N THR A 123 -9.23 2.79 -14.99
CA THR A 123 -9.46 4.23 -14.84
C THR A 123 -8.67 5.03 -15.87
N GLU A 124 -7.38 4.71 -16.06
CA GLU A 124 -6.54 5.38 -17.06
C GLU A 124 -7.07 5.17 -18.48
N ARG A 125 -7.56 3.97 -18.79
CA ARG A 125 -8.18 3.67 -20.08
C ARG A 125 -9.45 4.47 -20.32
N LEU A 126 -10.37 4.49 -19.35
CA LEU A 126 -11.62 5.26 -19.44
C LEU A 126 -11.34 6.76 -19.61
N LEU A 127 -10.39 7.31 -18.85
CA LEU A 127 -9.99 8.71 -18.98
C LEU A 127 -9.43 9.03 -20.37
N ARG A 128 -8.63 8.14 -20.96
CA ARG A 128 -8.12 8.30 -22.33
C ARG A 128 -9.22 8.25 -23.37
N GLU A 129 -10.16 7.32 -23.24
CA GLU A 129 -11.29 7.19 -24.16
C GLU A 129 -12.22 8.42 -24.09
N GLU A 130 -12.55 8.88 -22.89
CA GLU A 130 -13.32 10.11 -22.68
C GLU A 130 -12.59 11.35 -23.22
N SER A 131 -11.28 11.49 -22.96
CA SER A 131 -10.49 12.60 -23.49
C SER A 131 -10.51 12.65 -25.02
N LYS A 132 -10.40 11.49 -25.69
CA LYS A 132 -10.52 11.40 -27.15
C LYS A 132 -11.92 11.79 -27.63
N ARG A 133 -12.97 11.33 -26.94
CA ARG A 133 -14.36 11.68 -27.27
C ARG A 133 -14.59 13.19 -27.17
N VAL A 134 -14.15 13.81 -26.08
CA VAL A 134 -14.25 15.25 -25.85
C VAL A 134 -13.48 16.02 -26.92
N ASN A 135 -12.23 15.63 -27.21
CA ASN A 135 -11.44 16.29 -28.26
C ASN A 135 -12.12 16.22 -29.64
N ASN A 136 -12.70 15.08 -29.99
CA ASN A 136 -13.44 14.92 -31.25
C ASN A 136 -14.70 15.80 -31.27
N GLN A 137 -15.45 15.89 -30.17
CA GLN A 137 -16.62 16.75 -30.07
C GLN A 137 -16.24 18.24 -30.17
N ILE A 138 -15.15 18.66 -29.52
CA ILE A 138 -14.63 20.03 -29.63
C ILE A 138 -14.22 20.33 -31.07
N GLY A 139 -13.53 19.41 -31.76
CA GLY A 139 -13.19 19.57 -33.17
C GLY A 139 -14.43 19.72 -34.06
N GLN A 140 -15.45 18.89 -33.86
CA GLN A 140 -16.73 18.99 -34.58
C GLN A 140 -17.45 20.32 -34.33
N LEU A 141 -17.43 20.82 -33.09
CA LEU A 141 -17.96 22.14 -32.76
C LEU A 141 -17.18 23.26 -33.45
N GLY A 142 -15.85 23.16 -33.49
CA GLY A 142 -14.99 24.10 -34.23
C GLY A 142 -15.35 24.18 -35.71
N ASN A 143 -15.53 23.03 -36.37
CA ASN A 143 -15.92 22.98 -37.78
C ASN A 143 -17.32 23.59 -38.01
N ARG A 144 -18.29 23.27 -37.16
CA ARG A 144 -19.65 23.86 -37.24
C ARG A 144 -19.66 25.37 -37.04
N LEU A 145 -18.76 25.90 -36.22
CA LEU A 145 -18.60 27.35 -36.06
C LEU A 145 -18.02 27.98 -37.33
N GLY A 146 -17.09 27.31 -38.02
CA GLY A 146 -16.60 27.72 -39.35
C GLY A 146 -17.74 27.81 -40.37
N GLU A 147 -18.49 26.72 -40.53
CA GLU A 147 -19.66 26.64 -41.43
C GLU A 147 -20.72 27.71 -41.11
N PHE A 148 -20.93 27.99 -39.82
CA PHE A 148 -21.85 29.05 -39.39
C PHE A 148 -21.36 30.44 -39.83
N VAL A 149 -20.06 30.75 -39.67
CA VAL A 149 -19.51 32.03 -40.14
C VAL A 149 -19.61 32.15 -41.65
N GLU A 150 -19.24 31.12 -42.41
CA GLU A 150 -19.39 31.12 -43.86
C GLU A 150 -20.85 31.40 -44.29
N SER A 151 -21.81 30.78 -43.59
CA SER A 151 -23.23 30.95 -43.84
C SER A 151 -23.73 32.36 -43.54
N GLN A 152 -23.11 33.08 -42.61
CA GLN A 152 -23.41 34.49 -42.32
C GLN A 152 -22.73 35.44 -43.30
N VAL A 153 -21.48 35.15 -43.68
CA VAL A 153 -20.69 36.00 -44.59
C VAL A 153 -21.26 35.97 -46.00
N ARG A 154 -21.71 34.80 -46.49
CA ARG A 154 -22.23 34.62 -47.84
C ARG A 154 -23.33 35.63 -48.23
N PRO A 155 -24.46 35.76 -47.50
CA PRO A 155 -25.49 36.73 -47.84
C PRO A 155 -25.04 38.19 -47.62
N ALA A 156 -24.19 38.45 -46.62
CA ALA A 156 -23.69 39.79 -46.34
C ALA A 156 -22.73 40.31 -47.43
N ALA A 157 -21.89 39.43 -48.00
CA ALA A 157 -20.89 39.79 -48.99
C ALA A 157 -21.49 40.49 -50.22
N VAL A 158 -22.69 40.06 -50.68
CA VAL A 158 -23.42 40.73 -51.78
C VAL A 158 -23.60 42.21 -51.47
N LYS A 159 -24.25 42.51 -50.34
CA LYS A 159 -24.60 43.87 -49.93
C LYS A 159 -23.34 44.70 -49.70
N LEU A 160 -22.37 44.16 -48.99
CA LEU A 160 -21.15 44.87 -48.60
C LEU A 160 -20.30 45.28 -49.80
N PHE A 161 -20.16 44.41 -50.80
CA PHE A 161 -19.39 44.76 -52.01
C PHE A 161 -20.18 45.66 -52.96
N GLN A 162 -21.50 45.53 -53.03
CA GLN A 162 -22.34 46.48 -53.77
C GLN A 162 -22.24 47.90 -53.20
N GLU A 163 -22.25 48.06 -51.87
CA GLU A 163 -22.03 49.36 -51.20
C GLU A 163 -20.65 49.95 -51.48
N ARG A 164 -19.65 49.11 -51.76
CA ARG A 164 -18.30 49.52 -52.22
C ARG A 164 -18.22 49.77 -53.73
N GLY A 165 -19.34 49.75 -54.45
CA GLY A 165 -19.40 50.00 -55.89
C GLY A 165 -18.99 48.80 -56.76
N ILE A 166 -18.90 47.60 -56.18
CA ILE A 166 -18.60 46.36 -56.91
C ILE A 166 -19.92 45.65 -57.22
N ALA A 167 -20.34 45.68 -58.48
CA ALA A 167 -21.59 45.07 -58.93
C ALA A 167 -21.52 43.54 -58.91
N VAL A 168 -21.83 42.91 -57.77
CA VAL A 168 -21.82 41.46 -57.62
C VAL A 168 -22.80 40.80 -58.62
N LYS A 169 -22.30 39.88 -59.45
CA LYS A 169 -23.09 39.09 -60.40
C LYS A 169 -23.32 37.66 -59.96
N GLU A 170 -22.29 37.06 -59.36
CA GLU A 170 -22.31 35.67 -58.95
C GLU A 170 -21.58 35.51 -57.61
N ILE A 171 -22.08 34.59 -56.78
CA ILE A 171 -21.38 34.10 -55.60
C ILE A 171 -21.24 32.58 -55.73
N ALA A 172 -20.01 32.10 -55.58
CA ALA A 172 -19.71 30.69 -55.42
C ALA A 172 -19.20 30.43 -54.01
N SER A 173 -19.40 29.21 -53.51
CA SER A 173 -18.99 28.84 -52.15
C SER A 173 -18.37 27.45 -52.15
N ASN A 174 -17.49 27.21 -51.19
CA ASN A 174 -16.78 25.94 -51.01
C ASN A 174 -16.13 25.49 -52.32
N THR A 175 -15.47 26.44 -52.99
CA THR A 175 -14.88 26.20 -54.30
C THR A 175 -13.57 25.46 -54.11
N TYR A 176 -13.58 24.19 -54.50
CA TYR A 176 -12.42 23.32 -54.42
C TYR A 176 -11.93 22.95 -55.82
N ILE A 177 -10.62 23.02 -56.02
CA ILE A 177 -9.97 22.51 -57.23
C ILE A 177 -8.67 21.80 -56.88
N GLN A 178 -8.45 20.65 -57.53
CA GLN A 178 -7.23 19.87 -57.42
C GLN A 178 -6.53 19.83 -58.78
N THR A 179 -5.23 20.11 -58.83
CA THR A 179 -4.39 19.95 -60.03
C THR A 179 -3.14 19.16 -59.66
N GLY A 180 -3.09 17.89 -60.07
CA GLY A 180 -2.02 16.97 -59.67
C GLY A 180 -2.00 16.77 -58.16
N LYS A 181 -0.87 17.09 -57.51
CA LYS A 181 -0.70 16.96 -56.04
C LYS A 181 -1.09 18.21 -55.25
N GLU A 182 -1.39 19.33 -55.91
CA GLU A 182 -1.74 20.57 -55.24
C GLU A 182 -3.24 20.85 -55.36
N GLY A 183 -3.84 21.36 -54.28
CA GLY A 183 -5.23 21.75 -54.20
C GLY A 183 -5.39 23.19 -53.74
N LEU A 184 -6.52 23.79 -54.09
CA LEU A 184 -6.92 25.12 -53.63
C LEU A 184 -8.38 25.08 -53.20
N GLU A 185 -8.63 25.43 -51.95
CA GLU A 185 -9.96 25.59 -51.37
C GLU A 185 -10.20 27.06 -51.06
N ILE A 186 -11.41 27.53 -51.38
CA ILE A 186 -11.83 28.91 -51.18
C ILE A 186 -13.26 28.89 -50.65
N ASP A 187 -13.45 29.45 -49.45
CA ASP A 187 -14.75 29.44 -48.78
C ASP A 187 -15.81 30.17 -49.59
N LEU A 188 -15.50 31.39 -50.08
CA LEU A 188 -16.41 32.20 -50.87
C LEU A 188 -15.70 32.95 -52.00
N LEU A 189 -16.34 32.98 -53.16
CA LEU A 189 -15.97 33.78 -54.31
C LEU A 189 -17.09 34.77 -54.62
N VAL A 190 -16.74 36.05 -54.77
CA VAL A 190 -17.65 37.08 -55.28
C VAL A 190 -17.15 37.49 -56.66
N ILE A 191 -17.99 37.35 -57.67
CA ILE A 191 -17.62 37.50 -59.07
C ILE A 191 -18.46 38.62 -59.71
N ASN A 192 -17.78 39.53 -60.41
CA ASN A 192 -18.38 40.48 -61.35
C ASN A 192 -17.74 40.27 -62.74
N SER A 193 -17.88 41.23 -63.65
CA SER A 193 -17.44 41.18 -65.05
C SER A 193 -15.93 41.33 -65.22
N SER A 194 -15.26 41.95 -64.24
CA SER A 194 -13.84 42.32 -64.28
C SER A 194 -13.07 41.92 -63.04
N ASP A 195 -13.75 41.65 -61.93
CA ASP A 195 -13.15 41.43 -60.62
C ASP A 195 -13.67 40.13 -60.01
N ILE A 196 -12.78 39.46 -59.27
CA ILE A 196 -13.10 38.30 -58.45
C ILE A 196 -12.52 38.50 -57.06
N ILE A 197 -13.33 38.33 -56.02
CA ILE A 197 -12.91 38.51 -54.63
C ILE A 197 -12.96 37.15 -53.94
N LEU A 198 -11.80 36.68 -53.48
CA LEU A 198 -11.69 35.47 -52.66
C LEU A 198 -11.83 35.87 -51.20
N ILE A 199 -12.78 35.26 -50.50
CA ILE A 199 -13.03 35.52 -49.08
C ILE A 199 -12.73 34.26 -48.29
N GLU A 200 -11.82 34.39 -47.32
CA GLU A 200 -11.61 33.39 -46.26
C GLU A 200 -12.47 33.77 -45.06
N ALA A 201 -13.23 32.83 -44.51
CA ALA A 201 -14.16 33.04 -43.41
C ALA A 201 -13.75 32.21 -42.17
N LYS A 202 -13.53 32.87 -41.03
CA LYS A 202 -13.16 32.22 -39.76
C LYS A 202 -14.00 32.70 -38.59
N SER A 203 -14.28 31.82 -37.64
CA SER A 203 -14.85 32.20 -36.33
C SER A 203 -13.98 33.24 -35.62
N LYS A 204 -12.65 33.04 -35.66
CA LYS A 204 -11.64 34.00 -35.24
C LYS A 204 -10.52 34.04 -36.26
N VAL A 205 -10.20 35.23 -36.78
CA VAL A 205 -9.12 35.41 -37.75
C VAL A 205 -7.79 35.58 -37.03
N SER A 206 -6.79 34.82 -37.43
CA SER A 206 -5.39 34.94 -37.00
C SER A 206 -4.51 35.52 -38.10
N GLU A 207 -3.26 35.88 -37.76
CA GLU A 207 -2.28 36.32 -38.75
C GLU A 207 -1.89 35.18 -39.72
N ASP A 208 -1.84 33.94 -39.23
CA ASP A 208 -1.55 32.78 -40.06
C ASP A 208 -2.64 32.55 -41.11
N ASP A 209 -3.92 32.69 -40.73
CA ASP A 209 -5.04 32.63 -41.70
C ASP A 209 -4.88 33.67 -42.82
N VAL A 210 -4.45 34.89 -42.47
CA VAL A 210 -4.18 35.96 -43.44
C VAL A 210 -3.05 35.56 -44.38
N ASN A 211 -1.96 35.01 -43.84
CA ASN A 211 -0.79 34.60 -44.63
C ASN A 211 -1.13 33.44 -45.57
N GLU A 212 -1.82 32.41 -45.08
CA GLU A 212 -2.29 31.31 -45.92
C GLU A 212 -3.21 31.81 -47.03
N HIS A 213 -4.14 32.73 -46.74
CA HIS A 213 -5.03 33.30 -47.74
C HIS A 213 -4.28 34.09 -48.82
N LEU A 214 -3.22 34.81 -48.44
CA LEU A 214 -2.35 35.49 -49.42
C LEU A 214 -1.65 34.49 -50.35
N GLU A 215 -1.24 33.32 -49.85
CA GLU A 215 -0.74 32.25 -50.71
C GLU A 215 -1.82 31.71 -51.65
N ARG A 216 -3.03 31.49 -51.15
CA ARG A 216 -4.19 31.07 -51.96
C ARG A 216 -4.44 32.04 -53.11
N LEU A 217 -4.50 33.34 -52.80
CA LEU A 217 -4.65 34.43 -53.78
C LEU A 217 -3.55 34.41 -54.85
N SER A 218 -2.29 34.26 -54.44
CA SER A 218 -1.15 34.27 -55.38
C SER A 218 -1.16 33.12 -56.39
N LYS A 219 -1.80 31.99 -56.04
CA LYS A 219 -1.88 30.80 -56.90
C LYS A 219 -3.20 30.75 -57.67
N PHE A 220 -4.18 31.59 -57.36
CA PHE A 220 -5.56 31.48 -57.86
C PHE A 220 -5.65 31.39 -59.38
N LYS A 221 -5.03 32.31 -60.13
CA LYS A 221 -5.10 32.34 -61.60
C LYS A 221 -4.53 31.08 -62.26
N ARG A 222 -3.52 30.46 -61.64
CA ARG A 222 -2.93 29.20 -62.11
C ARG A 222 -3.93 28.05 -62.01
N PHE A 223 -4.73 28.03 -60.94
CA PHE A 223 -5.79 27.03 -60.73
C PHE A 223 -7.07 27.36 -61.51
N PHE A 224 -7.39 28.63 -61.73
CA PHE A 224 -8.57 29.05 -62.49
C PHE A 224 -8.21 29.91 -63.72
N PRO A 225 -7.63 29.32 -64.79
CA PRO A 225 -7.21 30.07 -65.99
C PRO A 225 -8.33 30.86 -66.67
N ARG A 226 -9.60 30.41 -66.54
CA ARG A 226 -10.77 31.14 -67.05
C ARG A 226 -10.93 32.57 -66.49
N TYR A 227 -10.28 32.87 -65.37
CA TYR A 227 -10.29 34.19 -64.73
C TYR A 227 -8.95 34.94 -64.89
N GLU A 228 -8.10 34.55 -65.84
CA GLU A 228 -6.78 35.18 -66.05
C GLU A 228 -6.88 36.70 -66.30
N SER A 229 -7.86 37.13 -67.09
CA SER A 229 -8.12 38.55 -67.39
C SER A 229 -8.81 39.32 -66.27
N TYR A 230 -9.24 38.63 -65.20
CA TYR A 230 -9.93 39.26 -64.08
C TYR A 230 -8.91 39.81 -63.09
N ARG A 231 -9.28 40.89 -62.41
CA ARG A 231 -8.54 41.38 -61.25
C ARG A 231 -8.94 40.54 -60.02
N VAL A 232 -7.97 39.81 -59.46
CA VAL A 232 -8.18 39.01 -58.25
C VAL A 232 -7.95 39.91 -57.05
N LEU A 233 -8.93 39.98 -56.16
CA LEU A 233 -8.89 40.69 -54.88
C LEU A 233 -9.10 39.67 -53.75
N GLY A 234 -8.75 40.08 -52.53
CA GLY A 234 -8.87 39.22 -51.35
C GLY A 234 -9.62 39.91 -50.22
N ALA A 235 -10.33 39.10 -49.44
CA ALA A 235 -10.95 39.50 -48.20
C ALA A 235 -10.75 38.42 -47.12
N VAL A 236 -10.68 38.85 -45.87
CA VAL A 236 -10.84 37.99 -44.70
C VAL A 236 -12.09 38.40 -43.95
N ALA A 237 -12.86 37.42 -43.51
CA ALA A 237 -14.09 37.62 -42.78
C ALA A 237 -14.05 36.85 -41.45
N GLY A 238 -14.54 37.47 -40.38
CA GLY A 238 -14.72 36.72 -39.15
C GLY A 238 -15.51 37.41 -38.07
N MET A 239 -16.01 36.61 -37.14
CA MET A 239 -16.79 37.10 -36.00
C MET A 239 -15.88 37.81 -34.99
N VAL A 240 -14.67 37.27 -34.79
CA VAL A 240 -13.64 37.89 -33.95
C VAL A 240 -12.40 38.19 -34.79
N ILE A 241 -12.05 39.47 -34.91
CA ILE A 241 -10.83 39.91 -35.59
C ILE A 241 -10.05 40.81 -34.62
N PRO A 242 -8.94 40.33 -34.04
CA PRO A 242 -8.04 41.17 -33.26
C PRO A 242 -7.58 42.41 -34.05
N LEU A 243 -7.43 43.54 -33.37
CA LEU A 243 -7.15 44.83 -34.03
C LEU A 243 -5.82 44.84 -34.79
N ASP A 244 -4.81 44.18 -34.25
CA ASP A 244 -3.51 43.97 -34.87
C ASP A 244 -3.61 43.12 -36.15
N VAL A 245 -4.37 42.01 -36.11
CA VAL A 245 -4.65 41.16 -37.27
C VAL A 245 -5.46 41.91 -38.34
N SER A 246 -6.48 42.67 -37.93
CA SER A 246 -7.26 43.54 -38.83
C SER A 246 -6.37 44.56 -39.55
N ARG A 247 -5.50 45.26 -38.81
CA ARG A 247 -4.53 46.21 -39.39
C ARG A 247 -3.52 45.51 -40.31
N TYR A 248 -3.10 44.29 -39.97
CA TYR A 248 -2.21 43.51 -40.80
C TYR A 248 -2.87 43.14 -42.14
N ALA A 249 -4.07 42.57 -42.13
CA ALA A 249 -4.85 42.25 -43.32
C ALA A 249 -5.10 43.50 -44.19
N TYR A 250 -5.47 44.63 -43.56
CA TYR A 250 -5.58 45.93 -44.23
C TYR A 250 -4.30 46.30 -44.98
N ARG A 251 -3.13 46.24 -44.30
CA ARG A 251 -1.83 46.59 -44.93
C ARG A 251 -1.43 45.64 -46.06
N LYS A 252 -1.90 44.39 -46.03
CA LYS A 252 -1.68 43.41 -47.11
C LYS A 252 -2.60 43.63 -48.31
N GLY A 253 -3.52 44.61 -48.23
CA GLY A 253 -4.42 44.97 -49.30
C GLY A 253 -5.67 44.10 -49.35
N LEU A 254 -6.05 43.47 -48.23
CA LEU A 254 -7.27 42.67 -48.10
C LEU A 254 -8.42 43.50 -47.55
N PHE A 255 -9.63 43.25 -48.06
CA PHE A 255 -10.83 43.67 -47.35
C PHE A 255 -10.95 42.90 -46.03
N VAL A 256 -11.42 43.58 -44.99
CA VAL A 256 -11.61 43.00 -43.66
C VAL A 256 -13.09 43.12 -43.32
N ILE A 257 -13.79 41.99 -43.28
CA ILE A 257 -15.20 41.90 -42.96
C ILE A 257 -15.34 41.44 -41.51
N GLY A 258 -15.86 42.30 -40.65
CA GLY A 258 -16.01 42.00 -39.22
C GLY A 258 -17.40 42.34 -38.72
N GLN A 259 -17.69 41.94 -37.49
CA GLN A 259 -18.95 42.27 -36.82
C GLN A 259 -18.94 43.72 -36.31
N SER A 260 -20.04 44.44 -36.55
CA SER A 260 -20.34 45.73 -35.96
C SER A 260 -21.80 45.74 -35.49
N GLY A 261 -22.01 45.61 -34.17
CA GLY A 261 -23.33 45.33 -33.61
C GLY A 261 -23.85 43.98 -34.12
N ASP A 262 -25.09 43.96 -34.62
CA ASP A 262 -25.73 42.74 -35.14
C ASP A 262 -25.44 42.46 -36.62
N ASN A 263 -24.64 43.30 -37.29
CA ASN A 263 -24.36 43.21 -38.72
C ASN A 263 -22.89 42.96 -39.02
N LEU A 264 -22.63 42.31 -40.16
CA LEU A 264 -21.30 42.29 -40.76
C LEU A 264 -21.07 43.58 -41.56
N VAL A 265 -19.86 44.13 -41.47
CA VAL A 265 -19.44 45.35 -42.17
C VAL A 265 -18.01 45.20 -42.70
N ILE A 266 -17.67 45.96 -43.74
CA ILE A 266 -16.27 46.12 -44.17
C ILE A 266 -15.61 47.16 -43.26
N LEU A 267 -14.64 46.72 -42.46
CA LEU A 267 -13.92 47.52 -41.47
C LEU A 267 -12.87 48.47 -42.08
N ASN A 268 -12.49 48.26 -43.35
CA ASN A 268 -11.58 49.17 -44.05
C ASN A 268 -12.20 50.57 -44.15
N ASP A 269 -11.39 51.62 -44.12
CA ASP A 269 -11.86 52.98 -44.39
C ASP A 269 -12.08 53.23 -45.91
N ASP A 270 -12.51 54.45 -46.27
CA ASP A 270 -12.74 54.84 -47.67
C ASP A 270 -11.45 55.10 -48.46
N LYS A 271 -10.33 55.29 -47.74
CA LYS A 271 -9.00 55.49 -48.31
C LYS A 271 -8.36 54.17 -48.74
N PHE A 272 -8.84 53.05 -48.21
CA PHE A 272 -8.36 51.74 -48.55
C PHE A 272 -8.37 51.47 -50.07
N ARG A 273 -7.31 50.81 -50.54
CA ARG A 273 -7.18 50.37 -51.93
C ARG A 273 -6.79 48.90 -51.92
N PRO A 274 -7.65 48.00 -52.45
CA PRO A 274 -7.35 46.57 -52.42
C PRO A 274 -6.21 46.26 -53.40
N ARG A 275 -5.32 45.35 -52.98
CA ARG A 275 -4.25 44.84 -53.84
C ARG A 275 -4.85 43.91 -54.90
N GLY A 276 -4.27 43.87 -56.09
CA GLY A 276 -4.56 42.86 -57.11
C GLY A 276 -3.53 41.73 -57.06
N TRP A 277 -3.97 40.49 -57.29
CA TRP A 277 -3.13 39.29 -57.40
C TRP A 277 -3.17 38.68 -58.81
#